data_AF-A0A434CXI9-F1
#
_entry.id   AF-A0A434CXI9-F1
#
_cell.length_a   1.000
_cell.length_b   1.000
_cell.length_c   1.000
_cell.angle_alpha   90.00
_cell.angle_beta   90.00
_cell.angle_gamma   90.00
#
_symmetry.space_group_name_H-M   'P 1'
#
loop_
_entity.id
_entity.type
_entity.pdbx_description
1 polymer ?
#
loop_
_entity_poly.entity_id
_entity_poly.type
_entity_poly.pdbx_seq_one_letter_code
_entity_poly.pdbx_strand_id
1 'polypeptide(L)'
;MVFLACTLGNPAKLSLLPDTAQAAGARRVVCSSVNHRYSYCGVDTRRGVQLTSQLSKSRCVQGRSWDYDRGGIWVDDGCSAEFLVAGSGRNPSA
;
A
#
# COMPACT_ATOMS: atom_id res chain seq x y z
N MET A 1 64.17 -12.04 9.50
CA MET A 1 63.74 -12.38 8.13
C MET A 1 62.23 -12.51 8.13
N VAL A 2 61.60 -11.53 7.49
CA VAL A 2 60.23 -11.46 6.96
C VAL A 2 59.41 -12.76 7.03
N PHE A 3 58.44 -12.82 7.97
CA PHE A 3 57.22 -13.59 7.78
C PHE A 3 56.13 -12.63 7.34
N LEU A 4 56.12 -12.38 6.03
CA LEU A 4 55.06 -11.72 5.28
C LEU A 4 53.81 -12.63 5.38
N ALA A 5 52.92 -12.35 6.32
CA ALA A 5 51.59 -12.97 6.36
C ALA A 5 50.56 -11.92 5.93
N CYS A 6 50.13 -12.04 4.67
CA CYS A 6 49.01 -11.31 4.09
C CYS A 6 47.72 -11.62 4.85
N THR A 7 47.33 -10.78 5.81
CA THR A 7 45.91 -10.61 6.11
C THR A 7 45.45 -9.35 5.39
N LEU A 8 45.13 -9.51 4.11
CA LEU A 8 44.19 -8.62 3.42
C LEU A 8 42.90 -8.61 4.27
N GLY A 9 42.81 -7.67 5.20
CA GLY A 9 41.59 -7.36 5.90
C GLY A 9 40.56 -6.94 4.87
N ASN A 10 39.67 -7.86 4.52
CA ASN A 10 38.58 -7.64 3.58
C ASN A 10 37.62 -6.61 4.20
N PRO A 11 37.51 -5.36 3.69
CA PRO A 11 36.65 -4.34 4.28
C PRO A 11 35.20 -4.51 3.78
N ALA A 12 34.67 -5.72 3.83
CA ALA A 12 33.37 -6.06 3.25
C ALA A 12 32.42 -6.75 4.25
N LYS A 13 32.51 -6.41 5.54
CA LYS A 13 31.59 -6.93 6.55
C LYS A 13 31.14 -5.86 7.56
N LEU A 14 30.66 -4.73 7.05
CA LEU A 14 29.67 -3.91 7.75
C LEU A 14 28.33 -4.03 7.01
N SER A 15 27.70 -5.19 7.11
CA SER A 15 26.27 -5.34 6.87
C SER A 15 25.57 -5.27 8.23
N LEU A 16 25.66 -4.10 8.88
CA LEU A 16 24.75 -3.75 9.97
C LEU A 16 23.52 -3.15 9.29
N LEU A 17 22.45 -3.93 9.19
CA LEU A 17 21.03 -3.53 9.23
C LEU A 17 20.20 -4.73 8.78
N PRO A 18 19.32 -5.31 9.62
CA PRO A 18 18.20 -6.08 9.10
C PRO A 18 17.27 -5.12 8.35
N ASP A 19 17.12 -5.30 7.04
CA ASP A 19 16.18 -4.59 6.15
C ASP A 19 14.68 -4.83 6.47
N THR A 20 14.35 -5.44 7.61
CA THR A 20 13.01 -5.97 7.87
C THR A 20 12.19 -5.11 8.81
N ALA A 21 12.16 -3.80 8.53
CA ALA A 21 11.09 -2.94 9.00
C ALA A 21 10.27 -2.44 7.81
N GLN A 22 9.73 -3.35 6.99
CA GLN A 22 8.44 -3.03 6.38
C GLN A 22 7.44 -2.99 7.52
N ALA A 23 7.32 -1.81 8.13
CA ALA A 23 6.23 -1.50 9.04
C ALA A 23 4.95 -2.02 8.37
N ALA A 24 4.27 -2.95 9.05
CA ALA A 24 2.90 -3.31 8.72
C ALA A 24 2.02 -2.09 9.04
N GLY A 25 2.20 -1.04 8.24
CA GLY A 25 1.62 0.26 8.38
C GLY A 25 0.40 0.39 7.47
N ALA A 26 -0.40 1.39 7.75
CA ALA A 26 -1.51 1.73 6.89
C ALA A 26 -1.00 2.04 5.48
N ARG A 27 -1.57 1.36 4.48
CA ARG A 27 -1.30 1.56 3.07
C ARG A 27 -2.34 2.49 2.47
N ARG A 28 -1.92 3.28 1.50
CA ARG A 28 -2.78 4.19 0.75
C ARG A 28 -3.16 3.54 -0.57
N VAL A 29 -4.43 3.58 -0.93
CA VAL A 29 -4.99 2.94 -2.13
C VAL A 29 -5.89 3.94 -2.82
N VAL A 30 -5.61 4.19 -4.09
CA VAL A 30 -6.48 5.02 -4.93
C VAL A 30 -7.44 4.09 -5.66
N CYS A 31 -8.73 4.37 -5.55
CA CYS A 31 -9.77 3.67 -6.30
C CYS A 31 -10.63 4.69 -7.04
N SER A 32 -10.84 4.46 -8.34
CA SER A 32 -11.53 5.39 -9.23
C SER A 32 -12.60 4.70 -10.07
N SER A 33 -13.79 5.30 -10.09
CA SER A 33 -14.87 4.95 -11.02
C SER A 33 -14.70 5.76 -12.30
N VAL A 34 -14.44 5.08 -13.41
CA VAL A 34 -14.32 5.69 -14.73
C VAL A 34 -15.63 5.55 -15.49
N ASN A 35 -16.08 6.62 -16.16
CA ASN A 35 -17.33 6.65 -16.92
C ASN A 35 -18.58 6.27 -16.10
N HIS A 36 -18.63 6.65 -14.81
CA HIS A 36 -19.71 6.30 -13.88
C HIS A 36 -19.97 4.79 -13.80
N ARG A 37 -18.92 3.98 -13.90
CA ARG A 37 -19.01 2.53 -13.77
C ARG A 37 -18.46 2.04 -12.45
N TYR A 38 -19.11 1.03 -11.90
CA TYR A 38 -18.64 0.29 -10.75
C TYR A 38 -17.21 -0.20 -10.96
N SER A 39 -16.33 0.06 -10.00
CA SER A 39 -14.93 -0.35 -9.99
C SER A 39 -14.58 -0.91 -8.61
N TYR A 40 -13.82 -2.01 -8.59
CA TYR A 40 -13.47 -2.73 -7.36
C TYR A 40 -11.96 -2.83 -7.21
N CYS A 41 -11.43 -2.35 -6.10
CA CYS A 41 -10.03 -2.43 -5.74
C CYS A 41 -9.82 -3.50 -4.68
N GLY A 42 -9.15 -4.60 -5.06
CA GLY A 42 -8.80 -5.69 -4.16
C GLY A 42 -7.78 -5.22 -3.10
N VAL A 43 -8.24 -5.06 -1.86
CA VAL A 43 -7.39 -4.68 -0.74
C VAL A 43 -7.82 -5.39 0.53
N ASP A 44 -6.86 -5.85 1.33
CA ASP A 44 -7.15 -6.25 2.70
C ASP A 44 -7.58 -5.03 3.53
N THR A 45 -8.89 -4.98 3.79
CA THR A 45 -9.61 -3.97 4.57
C THR A 45 -9.95 -4.45 5.98
N ARG A 46 -9.48 -5.63 6.40
CA ARG A 46 -9.89 -6.27 7.68
C ARG A 46 -9.64 -5.40 8.91
N ARG A 47 -8.69 -4.47 8.83
CA ARG A 47 -8.33 -3.54 9.90
C ARG A 47 -8.98 -2.15 9.73
N GLY A 48 -9.92 -2.01 8.80
CA GLY A 48 -10.63 -0.79 8.52
C GLY A 48 -10.10 -0.04 7.30
N VAL A 49 -10.98 0.80 6.75
CA VAL A 49 -10.77 1.67 5.60
C VAL A 49 -11.16 3.08 6.01
N GLN A 50 -10.37 4.07 5.62
CA GLN A 50 -10.71 5.49 5.80
C GLN A 50 -10.52 6.24 4.49
N LEU A 51 -11.54 6.95 4.04
CA LEU A 51 -11.41 7.89 2.94
C LEU A 51 -10.57 9.08 3.43
N THR A 52 -9.41 9.29 2.81
CA THR A 52 -8.45 10.34 3.21
C THR A 52 -8.52 11.54 2.29
N SER A 53 -8.77 11.33 1.00
CA SER A 53 -8.83 12.42 0.03
C SER A 53 -9.79 12.07 -1.10
N GLN A 54 -10.58 13.04 -1.56
CA GLN A 54 -11.40 12.90 -2.76
C GLN A 54 -10.63 13.45 -3.97
N LEU A 55 -10.54 12.65 -5.03
CA LEU A 55 -9.82 13.01 -6.27
C LEU A 55 -10.78 13.40 -7.40
N SER A 56 -12.04 12.95 -7.37
CA SER A 56 -13.08 13.30 -8.35
C SER A 56 -13.83 14.58 -7.99
N LYS A 57 -14.45 15.20 -8.99
CA LYS A 57 -15.50 16.23 -8.77
C LYS A 57 -16.80 15.62 -8.27
N SER A 58 -17.12 14.39 -8.68
CA SER A 58 -18.26 13.63 -8.15
C SER A 58 -18.07 13.38 -6.66
N ARG A 59 -19.16 13.50 -5.89
CA ARG A 59 -19.14 13.30 -4.44
C ARG A 59 -18.95 11.82 -4.12
N CYS A 60 -18.01 11.54 -3.24
CA CYS A 60 -17.81 10.21 -2.69
C CYS A 60 -18.61 10.03 -1.38
N VAL A 61 -19.77 9.39 -1.47
CA VAL A 61 -20.67 9.11 -0.33
C VAL A 61 -20.64 7.62 0.00
N GLN A 62 -20.29 7.29 1.24
CA GLN A 62 -20.23 5.90 1.71
C GLN A 62 -21.63 5.26 1.66
N GLY A 63 -21.71 4.01 1.20
CA GLY A 63 -22.96 3.27 1.02
C GLY A 63 -23.77 3.69 -0.22
N ARG A 64 -23.29 4.64 -1.01
CA ARG A 64 -23.93 5.09 -2.25
C ARG A 64 -22.99 5.02 -3.45
N SER A 65 -21.90 5.77 -3.41
CA SER A 65 -20.93 5.87 -4.52
C SER A 65 -19.60 5.21 -4.18
N TRP A 66 -19.43 4.75 -2.94
CA TRP A 66 -18.33 3.88 -2.54
C TRP A 66 -18.72 3.13 -1.28
N ASP A 67 -18.13 1.95 -1.08
CA ASP A 67 -18.15 1.26 0.20
C ASP A 67 -17.00 0.24 0.24
N TYR A 68 -16.90 -0.53 1.32
CA TYR A 68 -15.91 -1.57 1.44
C TYR A 68 -16.45 -2.83 2.12
N ASP A 69 -15.95 -3.97 1.68
CA ASP A 69 -16.16 -5.27 2.31
C ASP A 69 -14.82 -5.81 2.81
N ARG A 70 -14.76 -7.09 3.22
CA ARG A 70 -13.56 -7.74 3.79
C ARG A 70 -12.45 -8.01 2.76
N GLY A 71 -12.77 -7.98 1.48
CA GLY A 71 -11.88 -8.28 0.36
C GLY A 71 -11.46 -7.05 -0.44
N GLY A 72 -12.06 -5.87 -0.21
CA GLY A 72 -11.73 -4.69 -0.98
C GLY A 72 -12.67 -3.51 -0.79
N ILE A 73 -12.39 -2.49 -1.58
CA ILE A 73 -13.14 -1.23 -1.64
C ILE A 73 -13.74 -1.16 -3.04
N TRP A 74 -15.00 -0.75 -3.14
CA TRP A 74 -15.63 -0.45 -4.42
C TRP A 74 -16.04 1.01 -4.50
N VAL A 75 -16.06 1.53 -5.72
CA VAL A 75 -16.47 2.89 -6.05
C VAL A 75 -17.37 2.86 -7.28
N ASP A 76 -18.31 3.79 -7.34
CA ASP A 76 -19.30 3.91 -8.42
C ASP A 76 -19.69 5.38 -8.63
N ASP A 77 -20.54 5.66 -9.64
CA ASP A 77 -21.07 6.99 -9.95
C ASP A 77 -19.99 8.07 -10.21
N GLY A 78 -18.81 7.65 -10.67
CA GLY A 78 -17.68 8.53 -10.95
C GLY A 78 -16.93 9.00 -9.70
N CYS A 79 -17.19 8.39 -8.54
CA CYS A 79 -16.38 8.61 -7.34
C CYS A 79 -14.94 8.12 -7.56
N SER A 80 -13.99 9.01 -7.33
CA SER A 80 -12.55 8.69 -7.26
C SER A 80 -12.00 9.27 -5.99
N ALA A 81 -11.41 8.41 -5.16
CA ALA A 81 -10.88 8.81 -3.86
C ALA A 81 -9.68 7.95 -3.48
N GLU A 82 -8.92 8.50 -2.53
CA GLU A 82 -7.81 7.86 -1.90
C GLU A 82 -8.22 7.36 -0.52
N PHE A 83 -7.94 6.08 -0.29
CA PHE A 83 -8.32 5.34 0.90
C PHE A 83 -7.07 4.90 1.65
N LEU A 84 -7.08 5.14 2.96
CA LEU A 84 -6.09 4.61 3.88
C LEU A 84 -6.63 3.32 4.48
N VAL A 85 -5.85 2.26 4.36
CA VAL A 85 -6.24 0.90 4.73
C VAL A 85 -5.14 0.32 5.60
N ALA A 86 -5.47 -0.11 6.81
CA ALA A 86 -4.49 -0.69 7.71
C ALA A 86 -4.01 -2.05 7.16
N GLY A 87 -2.90 -2.05 6.43
CA GLY A 87 -2.43 -3.22 5.69
C GLY A 87 -1.46 -4.10 6.47
N SER A 88 -1.48 -5.41 6.17
CA SER A 88 -0.26 -6.22 6.12
C SER A 88 0.16 -6.31 4.66
N GLY A 89 1.34 -5.80 4.30
CA GLY A 89 1.75 -5.61 2.91
C GLY A 89 1.66 -6.87 2.05
N ARG A 90 0.73 -6.86 1.08
CA ARG A 90 0.85 -7.55 -0.20
C ARG A 90 0.29 -6.62 -1.26
N ASN A 91 1.16 -6.15 -2.14
CA ASN A 91 0.83 -5.23 -3.22
C ASN A 91 0.10 -6.00 -4.33
N PRO A 92 -1.17 -5.71 -4.67
CA PRO A 92 -1.80 -6.29 -5.85
C PRO A 92 -1.43 -5.39 -7.03
N SER A 93 -0.27 -5.66 -7.60
CA SER A 93 0.17 -5.13 -8.89
C SER A 93 1.01 -6.22 -9.55
N ALA A 94 0.34 -7.28 -10.00
CA ALA A 94 0.88 -8.27 -10.91
C ALA A 94 -0.07 -8.35 -12.12
#